data_AF-A0AAD3HTL6-F1
#
_entry.id   AF-A0AAD3HTL6-F1
#
_cell.length_a   1.000
_cell.length_b   1.000
_cell.length_c   1.000
_cell.angle_alpha   90.00
_cell.angle_beta   90.00
_cell.angle_gamma   90.00
#
_symmetry.space_group_name_H-M   'P 1'
#
loop_
_entity.id
_entity.type
_entity.pdbx_description
1 polymer ?
#
loop_
_entity_poly.entity_id
_entity_poly.type
_entity_poly.pdbx_seq_one_letter_code
_entity_poly.pdbx_strand_id
1 'polypeptide(L)'
;MPPVVMNRHDVGRTALSAGGCRRSVVSMGLRASIASSWRGFGASPCPCPATPATPSASPSSRCQPTPLRAAPGEEGPSISASAVAAEVVEGPWSRDLILDLVRQEEQQEEALQSEELTREFREDPQGLYEYVQRAYEEGPRHVASPYTLLMEESTGVPTIAYPAAVANDIIGIGSWRLKAMFDPVIEFLVARIEGCWRELLDTDLNLYPVDQWKAHGWDLVDSEDPQRQLDGFSYADIPDPAEGAEGYPRLHMENRVYCSRAFRKLHVEVAVRQDGMQVLHVVVYPRYTYDLPIFGLDLVLKDGHVSLAVVDCCPLRSDLKLPPHYMETMALLQRTFLADQDPTARRVPAWGAATFSPLALCISPSSPEELAGFVKYAVALHRAHLTMALRAGPVVAGPGDRRTEARLEEMLEGQKRFCENQLANKKTRRVLEAAFGPEWTDAYMKKLMFDFDPSYDPPFFDAEFEKLYTYFDENPEFGSLADEAEELELQAESERAAETLEAAANGRQVSKEKLDLAVKFLYQSDPKFRAAVQTLTGDQAEVPPEELLSSELMQLLPSSNSELEEDER
;
A
#
# COMPACT_ATOMS: atom_id res chain seq x y z
N MET A 1 9.52 -47.53 -39.52
CA MET A 1 8.47 -47.53 -40.57
C MET A 1 7.26 -48.28 -40.04
N PRO A 2 6.01 -47.90 -40.34
CA PRO A 2 5.39 -46.57 -40.35
C PRO A 2 4.10 -46.63 -39.44
N PRO A 3 3.14 -45.68 -39.51
CA PRO A 3 2.19 -45.33 -38.45
C PRO A 3 0.78 -45.91 -38.65
N VAL A 4 -0.13 -45.70 -37.68
CA VAL A 4 -1.58 -45.74 -37.96
C VAL A 4 -2.31 -44.62 -37.22
N VAL A 5 -2.85 -43.71 -38.05
CA VAL A 5 -3.86 -42.69 -37.76
C VAL A 5 -5.23 -43.37 -37.65
N MET A 6 -6.09 -42.87 -36.76
CA MET A 6 -7.56 -42.73 -36.91
C MET A 6 -8.14 -42.33 -35.55
N ASN A 7 -9.29 -41.67 -35.40
CA ASN A 7 -10.01 -40.65 -36.14
C ASN A 7 -11.08 -40.16 -35.14
N ARG A 8 -11.57 -38.94 -35.31
CA ARG A 8 -12.67 -38.36 -34.53
C ARG A 8 -13.95 -39.22 -34.63
N HIS A 9 -14.73 -39.27 -33.55
CA HIS A 9 -16.16 -38.97 -33.63
C HIS A 9 -16.73 -38.62 -32.25
N ASP A 10 -17.22 -37.38 -32.18
CA ASP A 10 -18.19 -36.85 -31.25
C ASP A 10 -19.55 -37.54 -31.44
N VAL A 11 -20.35 -37.57 -30.37
CA VAL A 11 -21.81 -37.28 -30.29
C VAL A 11 -22.42 -38.02 -29.08
N GLY A 12 -22.66 -37.27 -28.02
CA GLY A 12 -24.04 -36.91 -27.64
C GLY A 12 -24.89 -37.86 -26.79
N ARG A 13 -25.10 -37.40 -25.54
CA ARG A 13 -26.38 -37.30 -24.80
C ARG A 13 -27.13 -38.57 -24.38
N THR A 14 -27.34 -38.71 -23.06
CA THR A 14 -28.65 -38.72 -22.35
C THR A 14 -28.38 -39.01 -20.86
N ALA A 15 -28.52 -38.05 -19.94
CA ALA A 15 -29.73 -37.70 -19.20
C ALA A 15 -30.38 -38.88 -18.45
N LEU A 16 -30.37 -38.86 -17.11
CA LEU A 16 -31.46 -39.35 -16.24
C LEU A 16 -31.26 -38.85 -14.79
N SER A 17 -32.37 -38.43 -14.19
CA SER A 17 -32.52 -37.78 -12.91
C SER A 17 -32.98 -38.72 -11.80
N ALA A 18 -32.74 -38.26 -10.56
CA ALA A 18 -33.52 -38.44 -9.33
C ALA A 18 -33.68 -39.83 -8.67
N GLY A 19 -33.39 -39.87 -7.36
CA GLY A 19 -33.87 -40.90 -6.45
C GLY A 19 -33.13 -40.90 -5.11
N GLY A 20 -33.72 -40.30 -4.07
CA GLY A 20 -33.15 -40.23 -2.72
C GLY A 20 -33.32 -41.49 -1.87
N CYS A 21 -32.68 -41.51 -0.69
CA CYS A 21 -33.14 -42.33 0.42
C CYS A 21 -32.63 -41.83 1.78
N ARG A 22 -33.55 -41.82 2.76
CA ARG A 22 -33.37 -41.51 4.18
C ARG A 22 -32.57 -42.60 4.89
N ARG A 23 -31.92 -42.27 6.02
CA ARG A 23 -31.88 -43.13 7.21
C ARG A 23 -31.71 -42.29 8.48
N SER A 24 -32.54 -42.63 9.47
CA SER A 24 -32.69 -42.01 10.77
C SER A 24 -32.17 -42.92 11.89
N VAL A 25 -31.44 -42.30 12.83
CA VAL A 25 -31.51 -42.39 14.31
C VAL A 25 -31.57 -43.76 15.00
N VAL A 26 -30.62 -43.99 15.92
CA VAL A 26 -30.91 -44.55 17.26
C VAL A 26 -30.11 -43.78 18.32
N SER A 27 -30.82 -43.34 19.36
CA SER A 27 -30.36 -42.68 20.58
C SER A 27 -30.30 -43.65 21.77
N MET A 28 -29.35 -43.43 22.68
CA MET A 28 -29.39 -43.76 24.13
C MET A 28 -28.25 -42.93 24.75
N GLY A 29 -28.38 -42.06 25.76
CA GLY A 29 -29.44 -41.81 26.72
C GLY A 29 -29.04 -42.30 28.11
N LEU A 30 -28.25 -41.54 28.87
CA LEU A 30 -28.25 -41.63 30.33
C LEU A 30 -27.91 -40.28 30.99
N ARG A 31 -28.82 -39.87 31.89
CA ARG A 31 -28.79 -38.66 32.71
C ARG A 31 -27.94 -38.88 33.96
N ALA A 32 -27.26 -37.84 34.43
CA ALA A 32 -27.08 -37.60 35.86
C ALA A 32 -27.03 -36.09 36.13
N SER A 33 -27.91 -35.69 37.05
CA SER A 33 -28.11 -34.36 37.60
C SER A 33 -27.09 -34.12 38.72
N ILE A 34 -26.48 -32.94 38.81
CA ILE A 34 -26.08 -32.30 40.08
C ILE A 34 -26.24 -30.79 39.91
N ALA A 35 -27.02 -30.21 40.81
CA ALA A 35 -27.21 -28.79 41.03
C ALA A 35 -26.29 -28.32 42.17
N SER A 36 -25.73 -27.11 42.06
CA SER A 36 -25.43 -26.19 43.19
C SER A 36 -24.94 -24.87 42.59
N SER A 37 -25.74 -23.81 42.54
CA SER A 37 -25.99 -22.82 43.61
C SER A 37 -24.72 -22.13 44.13
N TRP A 38 -24.32 -21.03 43.50
CA TRP A 38 -23.51 -19.99 44.16
C TRP A 38 -24.21 -18.64 44.03
N ARG A 39 -24.97 -18.28 45.07
CA ARG A 39 -25.35 -16.89 45.39
C ARG A 39 -24.67 -16.52 46.71
N GLY A 40 -23.90 -15.43 46.65
CA GLY A 40 -23.85 -14.32 47.61
C GLY A 40 -23.53 -14.59 49.08
N PHE A 41 -22.39 -14.07 49.52
CA PHE A 41 -22.12 -13.32 50.77
C PHE A 41 -20.74 -12.67 50.54
N GLY A 42 -20.40 -11.44 50.91
CA GLY A 42 -20.99 -10.42 51.76
C GLY A 42 -19.83 -9.47 52.08
N ALA A 43 -20.05 -8.18 51.94
CA ALA A 43 -19.07 -7.12 52.21
C ALA A 43 -18.75 -6.98 53.72
N SER A 44 -17.66 -6.27 54.00
CA SER A 44 -17.33 -5.44 55.21
C SER A 44 -16.14 -5.96 56.04
N PRO A 45 -15.53 -5.11 56.91
CA PRO A 45 -14.93 -3.80 56.64
C PRO A 45 -13.51 -3.67 57.27
N CYS A 46 -12.79 -2.60 56.92
CA CYS A 46 -11.65 -2.08 57.70
C CYS A 46 -12.05 -1.76 59.14
N PRO A 47 -11.09 -1.77 60.09
CA PRO A 47 -10.61 -0.48 60.59
C PRO A 47 -9.12 -0.42 60.98
N CYS A 48 -8.46 0.69 60.65
CA CYS A 48 -7.38 1.29 61.46
C CYS A 48 -8.04 2.17 62.55
N PRO A 49 -7.38 2.52 63.68
CA PRO A 49 -6.43 3.66 63.67
C PRO A 49 -5.29 3.66 64.72
N ALA A 50 -4.39 4.65 64.54
CA ALA A 50 -3.64 5.44 65.54
C ALA A 50 -2.14 5.14 65.86
N THR A 51 -1.26 5.96 65.23
CA THR A 51 -0.20 6.87 65.74
C THR A 51 0.01 7.07 67.27
N PRO A 52 1.02 7.85 67.75
CA PRO A 52 2.31 8.36 67.17
C PRO A 52 3.53 8.29 68.16
N ALA A 53 4.74 8.67 67.72
CA ALA A 53 5.69 9.51 68.51
C ALA A 53 6.99 9.89 67.75
N THR A 54 7.14 11.20 67.52
CA THR A 54 8.39 12.01 67.35
C THR A 54 9.06 12.27 68.72
N PRO A 55 10.32 12.78 68.88
CA PRO A 55 10.71 14.15 68.42
C PRO A 55 12.20 14.52 68.17
N SER A 56 12.36 15.68 67.48
CA SER A 56 13.40 16.75 67.65
C SER A 56 14.85 16.48 67.16
N ALA A 57 15.67 17.41 66.65
CA ALA A 57 15.65 18.87 66.44
C ALA A 57 16.70 19.29 65.37
N SER A 58 16.51 20.47 64.77
CA SER A 58 17.33 21.22 63.77
C SER A 58 18.51 22.01 64.43
N PRO A 59 19.16 23.07 63.84
CA PRO A 59 19.34 23.58 62.45
C PRO A 59 20.77 24.20 62.12
N SER A 60 21.01 24.63 60.87
CA SER A 60 21.74 25.88 60.44
C SER A 60 22.08 25.79 58.92
N SER A 61 21.60 26.62 57.97
CA SER A 61 21.90 28.03 57.59
C SER A 61 23.40 28.36 57.59
N ARG A 62 24.07 28.96 56.60
CA ARG A 62 23.83 30.09 55.67
C ARG A 62 25.19 30.27 54.91
N CYS A 63 25.35 30.73 53.67
CA CYS A 63 25.44 32.14 53.24
C CYS A 63 26.21 32.22 51.90
N GLN A 64 25.78 33.10 50.99
CA GLN A 64 26.66 33.84 50.07
C GLN A 64 27.24 35.08 50.78
N PRO A 65 28.32 35.71 50.25
CA PRO A 65 28.13 37.06 49.69
C PRO A 65 29.03 37.45 48.48
N THR A 66 28.57 38.46 47.74
CA THR A 66 29.13 39.26 46.63
C THR A 66 30.14 40.36 47.11
N PRO A 67 30.56 41.40 46.35
CA PRO A 67 31.42 41.56 45.13
C PRO A 67 32.62 42.56 45.35
N LEU A 68 33.35 42.98 44.27
CA LEU A 68 34.24 44.18 44.03
C LEU A 68 35.65 43.77 43.51
N ARG A 69 36.36 44.41 42.55
CA ARG A 69 36.27 45.64 41.72
C ARG A 69 37.33 45.55 40.57
N ALA A 70 37.11 46.29 39.46
CA ALA A 70 37.93 46.45 38.22
C ALA A 70 39.35 47.06 38.43
N ALA A 71 40.33 47.13 37.50
CA ALA A 71 40.46 47.21 36.02
C ALA A 71 41.96 47.01 35.60
N PRO A 72 42.49 47.38 34.39
CA PRO A 72 42.12 47.13 32.98
C PRO A 72 43.29 46.52 32.14
N GLY A 73 43.03 46.10 30.89
CA GLY A 73 44.08 45.71 29.93
C GLY A 73 43.57 45.31 28.54
N GLU A 74 43.37 46.33 27.71
CA GLU A 74 43.40 46.47 26.23
C GLU A 74 43.04 45.35 25.23
N GLU A 75 42.49 45.84 24.11
CA GLU A 75 41.65 45.21 23.10
C GLU A 75 42.41 44.50 21.96
N GLY A 76 41.75 43.49 21.36
CA GLY A 76 41.99 43.02 20.00
C GLY A 76 40.71 42.36 19.46
N PRO A 77 40.25 42.66 18.23
CA PRO A 77 38.90 42.27 17.81
C PRO A 77 38.88 40.84 17.25
N SER A 78 38.04 39.98 17.82
CA SER A 78 37.59 38.74 17.17
C SER A 78 36.08 38.81 16.96
N ILE A 79 35.68 38.84 15.70
CA ILE A 79 34.29 38.86 15.25
C ILE A 79 33.63 37.52 15.61
N SER A 80 32.75 37.53 16.62
CA SER A 80 31.88 36.37 16.91
C SER A 80 30.55 36.54 16.16
N ALA A 81 30.22 35.55 15.34
CA ALA A 81 28.93 35.42 14.69
C ALA A 81 27.82 35.33 15.76
N SER A 82 27.04 36.40 15.89
CA SER A 82 25.82 36.42 16.67
C SER A 82 24.78 35.56 15.96
N ALA A 83 24.44 34.42 16.56
CA ALA A 83 23.21 33.69 16.26
C ALA A 83 22.03 34.63 16.52
N VAL A 84 21.38 35.09 15.44
CA VAL A 84 20.08 35.75 15.53
C VAL A 84 19.10 34.65 15.88
N ALA A 85 18.66 34.61 17.14
CA ALA A 85 17.45 33.89 17.51
C ALA A 85 16.31 34.49 16.69
N ALA A 86 15.81 33.74 15.72
CA ALA A 86 14.58 34.08 15.04
C ALA A 86 13.46 34.02 16.09
N GLU A 87 12.97 35.18 16.52
CA GLU A 87 11.74 35.27 17.28
C GLU A 87 10.63 34.62 16.45
N VAL A 88 10.11 33.49 16.95
CA VAL A 88 8.86 32.91 16.45
C VAL A 88 7.76 33.91 16.76
N VAL A 89 7.41 34.73 15.78
CA VAL A 89 6.23 35.59 15.85
C VAL A 89 5.03 34.66 15.85
N GLU A 90 4.46 34.40 17.03
CA GLU A 90 3.16 33.74 17.13
C GLU A 90 2.15 34.57 16.31
N GLY A 91 1.69 33.99 15.21
CA GLY A 91 0.68 34.62 14.37
C GLY A 91 -0.61 34.86 15.16
N PRO A 92 -1.52 35.71 14.64
CA PRO A 92 -2.74 36.10 15.35
C PRO A 92 -3.74 34.97 15.59
N TRP A 93 -3.51 33.76 15.07
CA TRP A 93 -4.43 32.63 15.13
C TRP A 93 -3.83 31.51 15.98
N SER A 94 -4.60 31.01 16.95
CA SER A 94 -4.21 29.85 17.74
C SER A 94 -4.20 28.58 16.88
N ARG A 95 -3.41 27.59 17.29
CA ARG A 95 -3.36 26.27 16.66
C ARG A 95 -4.73 25.63 16.50
N ASP A 96 -5.53 25.65 17.58
CA ASP A 96 -6.87 25.07 17.58
C ASP A 96 -7.79 25.78 16.57
N LEU A 97 -7.67 27.10 16.43
CA LEU A 97 -8.43 27.85 15.42
C LEU A 97 -8.00 27.48 14.00
N ILE A 98 -6.70 27.28 13.76
CA ILE A 98 -6.19 26.83 12.46
C ILE A 98 -6.74 25.44 12.12
N LEU A 99 -6.69 24.49 13.08
CA LEU A 99 -7.24 23.15 12.88
C LEU A 99 -8.75 23.15 12.64
N ASP A 100 -9.50 23.98 13.36
CA ASP A 100 -10.94 24.12 13.14
C ASP A 100 -11.27 24.69 11.75
N LEU A 101 -10.45 25.64 11.25
CA LEU A 101 -10.57 26.15 9.89
C LEU A 101 -10.21 25.08 8.85
N VAL A 102 -9.12 24.33 9.06
CA VAL A 102 -8.72 23.20 8.21
C VAL A 102 -9.87 22.20 8.10
N ARG A 103 -10.47 21.80 9.23
CA ARG A 103 -11.60 20.86 9.25
C ARG A 103 -12.84 21.38 8.52
N GLN A 104 -13.13 22.68 8.61
CA GLN A 104 -14.29 23.28 7.91
C GLN A 104 -14.11 23.28 6.40
N GLU A 105 -12.90 23.55 5.90
CA GLU A 105 -12.58 23.50 4.48
C GLU A 105 -12.51 22.05 3.97
N GLU A 106 -11.83 21.16 4.71
CA GLU A 106 -11.80 19.73 4.42
C GLU A 106 -13.22 19.14 4.34
N GLN A 107 -14.14 19.50 5.24
CA GLN A 107 -15.52 19.01 5.17
C GLN A 107 -16.24 19.39 3.86
N GLN A 108 -15.91 20.52 3.23
CA GLN A 108 -16.52 20.93 1.96
C GLN A 108 -15.85 20.22 0.77
N GLU A 109 -14.52 20.12 0.76
CA GLU A 109 -13.77 19.45 -0.30
C GLU A 109 -13.93 17.93 -0.26
N GLU A 110 -13.85 17.33 0.93
CA GLU A 110 -14.05 15.90 1.16
C GLU A 110 -15.49 15.49 0.78
N ALA A 111 -16.50 16.32 0.98
CA ALA A 111 -17.87 16.00 0.56
C ALA A 111 -17.99 15.87 -0.96
N LEU A 112 -17.26 16.68 -1.74
CA LEU A 112 -17.23 16.60 -3.19
C LEU A 112 -16.41 15.40 -3.69
N GLN A 113 -15.23 15.17 -3.09
CA GLN A 113 -14.36 14.04 -3.44
C GLN A 113 -14.92 12.69 -2.95
N SER A 114 -15.74 12.68 -1.90
CA SER A 114 -16.34 11.46 -1.34
C SER A 114 -17.24 10.77 -2.35
N GLU A 115 -17.98 11.52 -3.18
CA GLU A 115 -18.82 10.91 -4.21
C GLU A 115 -17.98 10.11 -5.20
N GLU A 116 -16.88 10.67 -5.69
CA GLU A 116 -15.99 9.98 -6.64
C GLU A 116 -15.30 8.76 -6.00
N LEU A 117 -14.82 8.90 -4.76
CA LEU A 117 -14.15 7.82 -4.04
C LEU A 117 -15.09 6.67 -3.66
N THR A 118 -16.36 6.96 -3.37
CA THR A 118 -17.32 5.95 -2.89
C THR A 118 -18.24 5.39 -3.97
N ARG A 119 -18.38 6.07 -5.14
CA ARG A 119 -19.26 5.64 -6.24
C ARG A 119 -18.99 4.20 -6.66
N GLU A 120 -17.73 3.86 -6.92
CA GLU A 120 -17.33 2.51 -7.31
C GLU A 120 -17.75 1.45 -6.28
N PHE A 121 -17.57 1.75 -4.99
CA PHE A 121 -17.93 0.83 -3.92
C PHE A 121 -19.44 0.68 -3.73
N ARG A 122 -20.23 1.72 -4.06
CA ARG A 122 -21.70 1.65 -4.00
C ARG A 122 -22.28 0.79 -5.12
N GLU A 123 -21.69 0.84 -6.29
CA GLU A 123 -22.14 0.08 -7.46
C GLU A 123 -21.90 -1.43 -7.26
N ASP A 124 -20.75 -1.79 -6.68
CA ASP A 124 -20.39 -3.20 -6.43
C ASP A 124 -19.66 -3.40 -5.09
N PRO A 125 -20.37 -3.31 -3.94
CA PRO A 125 -19.77 -3.54 -2.63
C PRO A 125 -19.38 -5.01 -2.43
N GLN A 126 -20.06 -5.93 -3.10
CA GLN A 126 -19.80 -7.36 -3.01
C GLN A 126 -18.47 -7.71 -3.69
N GLY A 127 -18.17 -7.06 -4.81
CA GLY A 127 -16.94 -7.24 -5.54
C GLY A 127 -15.67 -6.94 -4.73
N LEU A 128 -15.72 -6.07 -3.73
CA LEU A 128 -14.59 -5.84 -2.83
C LEU A 128 -14.16 -7.12 -2.08
N TYR A 129 -15.11 -8.03 -1.82
CA TYR A 129 -14.84 -9.35 -1.27
C TYR A 129 -14.61 -10.41 -2.37
N GLU A 130 -15.42 -10.37 -3.44
CA GLU A 130 -15.40 -11.38 -4.52
C GLU A 130 -14.31 -11.17 -5.58
N TYR A 131 -13.34 -10.29 -5.32
CA TYR A 131 -12.26 -9.96 -6.25
C TYR A 131 -11.50 -11.19 -6.78
N VAL A 132 -11.23 -12.18 -5.92
CA VAL A 132 -10.57 -13.43 -6.33
C VAL A 132 -11.45 -14.22 -7.31
N GLN A 133 -12.76 -14.26 -7.07
CA GLN A 133 -13.67 -14.98 -7.96
C GLN A 133 -13.75 -14.32 -9.34
N ARG A 134 -13.77 -12.98 -9.37
CA ARG A 134 -13.67 -12.23 -10.63
C ARG A 134 -12.34 -12.51 -11.34
N ALA A 135 -11.24 -12.56 -10.61
CA ALA A 135 -9.94 -12.92 -11.16
C ALA A 135 -9.86 -14.38 -11.67
N TYR A 136 -10.60 -15.32 -11.07
CA TYR A 136 -10.75 -16.68 -11.62
C TYR A 136 -11.51 -16.68 -12.96
N GLU A 137 -12.53 -15.82 -13.10
CA GLU A 137 -13.32 -15.69 -14.32
C GLU A 137 -12.51 -15.09 -15.49
N GLU A 138 -11.52 -14.24 -15.20
CA GLU A 138 -10.56 -13.74 -16.19
C GLU A 138 -9.64 -14.84 -16.74
N GLY A 139 -9.34 -15.87 -15.94
CA GLY A 139 -8.49 -16.99 -16.34
C GLY A 139 -6.98 -16.65 -16.41
N PRO A 140 -6.15 -17.62 -16.81
CA PRO A 140 -4.71 -17.42 -16.94
C PRO A 140 -4.38 -16.53 -18.14
N ARG A 141 -3.39 -15.65 -17.97
CA ARG A 141 -2.87 -14.75 -19.01
C ARG A 141 -1.53 -15.25 -19.54
N HIS A 142 -1.24 -14.94 -20.80
CA HIS A 142 0.09 -15.20 -21.37
C HIS A 142 1.11 -14.25 -20.74
N VAL A 143 2.31 -14.74 -20.40
CA VAL A 143 3.39 -13.91 -19.86
C VAL A 143 4.47 -13.74 -20.91
N ALA A 144 4.56 -12.54 -21.48
CA ALA A 144 5.65 -12.17 -22.38
C ALA A 144 6.72 -11.40 -21.60
N SER A 145 7.71 -12.12 -21.08
CA SER A 145 8.95 -11.55 -20.55
C SER A 145 10.11 -12.10 -21.38
N PRO A 146 11.26 -11.41 -21.47
CA PRO A 146 12.42 -11.92 -22.21
C PRO A 146 12.81 -13.35 -21.81
N TYR A 147 12.68 -13.69 -20.53
CA TYR A 147 12.94 -15.04 -20.03
C TYR A 147 11.87 -16.05 -20.46
N THR A 148 10.58 -15.70 -20.38
CA THR A 148 9.49 -16.61 -20.76
C THR A 148 9.41 -16.82 -22.27
N LEU A 149 9.71 -15.79 -23.07
CA LEU A 149 9.85 -15.92 -24.53
C LEU A 149 11.00 -16.88 -24.91
N LEU A 150 12.15 -16.78 -24.24
CA LEU A 150 13.25 -17.75 -24.42
C LEU A 150 12.84 -19.18 -24.02
N MET A 151 12.11 -19.33 -22.91
CA MET A 151 11.57 -20.62 -22.48
C MET A 151 10.58 -21.18 -23.50
N GLU A 152 9.71 -20.34 -24.05
CA GLU A 152 8.74 -20.68 -25.08
C GLU A 152 9.41 -21.12 -26.39
N GLU A 153 10.43 -20.39 -26.85
CA GLU A 153 11.22 -20.78 -28.02
C GLU A 153 11.89 -22.15 -27.82
N SER A 154 12.36 -22.43 -26.60
CA SER A 154 13.04 -23.69 -26.29
C SER A 154 12.11 -24.88 -26.09
N THR A 155 10.88 -24.66 -25.59
CA THR A 155 9.95 -25.72 -25.19
C THR A 155 8.74 -25.86 -26.10
N GLY A 156 8.41 -24.82 -26.88
CA GLY A 156 7.18 -24.71 -27.67
C GLY A 156 5.90 -24.56 -26.85
N VAL A 157 6.00 -24.30 -25.54
CA VAL A 157 4.85 -24.21 -24.63
C VAL A 157 4.73 -22.76 -24.11
N PRO A 158 3.61 -22.06 -24.39
CA PRO A 158 3.37 -20.71 -23.87
C PRO A 158 3.41 -20.68 -22.35
N THR A 159 4.08 -19.68 -21.78
CA THR A 159 4.11 -19.46 -20.35
C THR A 159 2.84 -18.72 -19.95
N ILE A 160 2.06 -19.32 -19.08
CA ILE A 160 0.84 -18.72 -18.55
C ILE A 160 1.01 -18.39 -17.07
N ALA A 161 0.45 -17.27 -16.63
CA ALA A 161 0.35 -16.90 -15.23
C ALA A 161 -1.11 -16.62 -14.85
N TYR A 162 -1.47 -17.00 -13.64
CA TYR A 162 -2.73 -16.59 -13.04
C TYR A 162 -2.62 -15.18 -12.49
N PRO A 163 -3.73 -14.41 -12.45
CA PRO A 163 -3.77 -13.14 -11.72
C PRO A 163 -3.26 -13.32 -10.28
N ALA A 164 -2.59 -12.30 -9.74
CA ALA A 164 -1.97 -12.37 -8.41
C ALA A 164 -2.97 -12.81 -7.33
N ALA A 165 -4.21 -12.33 -7.39
CA ALA A 165 -5.31 -12.73 -6.52
C ALA A 165 -5.53 -14.26 -6.51
N VAL A 166 -5.60 -14.87 -7.69
CA VAL A 166 -5.80 -16.32 -7.87
C VAL A 166 -4.58 -17.10 -7.42
N ALA A 167 -3.38 -16.65 -7.80
CA ALA A 167 -2.15 -17.31 -7.39
C ALA A 167 -2.02 -17.36 -5.85
N ASN A 168 -2.35 -16.26 -5.16
CA ASN A 168 -2.35 -16.23 -3.70
C ASN A 168 -3.47 -17.06 -3.07
N ASP A 169 -4.65 -17.12 -3.67
CA ASP A 169 -5.74 -17.97 -3.18
C ASP A 169 -5.40 -19.47 -3.31
N ILE A 170 -4.73 -19.86 -4.41
CA ILE A 170 -4.25 -21.24 -4.63
C ILE A 170 -3.13 -21.59 -3.65
N ILE A 171 -2.15 -20.69 -3.49
CA ILE A 171 -0.99 -20.92 -2.61
C ILE A 171 -1.42 -20.84 -1.14
N GLY A 172 -2.41 -20.02 -0.83
CA GLY A 172 -2.80 -19.66 0.53
C GLY A 172 -1.61 -19.08 1.31
N ILE A 173 -1.39 -19.62 2.51
CA ILE A 173 -0.18 -19.34 3.29
C ILE A 173 0.98 -20.31 2.98
N GLY A 174 1.03 -20.91 1.78
CA GLY A 174 1.95 -22.01 1.45
C GLY A 174 3.45 -21.70 1.57
N SER A 175 3.84 -20.42 1.55
CA SER A 175 5.21 -19.96 1.78
C SER A 175 5.51 -19.62 3.25
N TRP A 176 4.52 -19.64 4.13
CA TRP A 176 4.70 -19.47 5.57
C TRP A 176 5.26 -20.76 6.16
N ARG A 177 6.18 -20.61 7.12
CA ARG A 177 6.81 -21.74 7.81
C ARG A 177 5.83 -22.41 8.75
N LEU A 178 5.05 -21.62 9.49
CA LEU A 178 4.02 -22.10 10.42
C LEU A 178 2.71 -22.54 9.74
N LYS A 179 2.70 -22.74 8.42
CA LYS A 179 1.51 -23.21 7.70
C LYS A 179 1.00 -24.54 8.26
N ALA A 180 -0.32 -24.75 8.27
CA ALA A 180 -1.01 -25.89 8.84
C ALA A 180 -0.98 -26.00 10.38
N MET A 181 -0.40 -25.03 11.11
CA MET A 181 -0.55 -24.92 12.57
C MET A 181 -1.75 -24.06 12.99
N PHE A 182 -2.37 -23.37 12.03
CA PHE A 182 -3.43 -22.40 12.28
C PHE A 182 -4.81 -22.92 11.88
N ASP A 183 -5.83 -22.33 12.48
CA ASP A 183 -7.20 -22.49 12.09
C ASP A 183 -7.41 -21.99 10.65
N PRO A 184 -8.20 -22.69 9.82
CA PRO A 184 -8.44 -22.29 8.43
C PRO A 184 -8.90 -20.85 8.26
N VAL A 185 -9.56 -20.24 9.25
CA VAL A 185 -9.97 -18.84 9.16
C VAL A 185 -8.78 -17.87 9.18
N ILE A 186 -7.73 -18.16 9.96
CA ILE A 186 -6.50 -17.36 9.97
C ILE A 186 -5.79 -17.52 8.62
N GLU A 187 -5.63 -18.77 8.16
CA GLU A 187 -4.95 -19.05 6.88
C GLU A 187 -5.66 -18.34 5.72
N PHE A 188 -7.00 -18.39 5.71
CA PHE A 188 -7.82 -17.70 4.72
C PHE A 188 -7.64 -16.19 4.77
N LEU A 189 -7.72 -15.57 5.95
CA LEU A 189 -7.56 -14.12 6.09
C LEU A 189 -6.17 -13.66 5.66
N VAL A 190 -5.11 -14.35 6.09
CA VAL A 190 -3.73 -14.02 5.68
C VAL A 190 -3.58 -14.07 4.16
N ALA A 191 -4.07 -15.15 3.53
CA ALA A 191 -4.03 -15.30 2.08
C ALA A 191 -4.79 -14.17 1.37
N ARG A 192 -5.97 -13.78 1.87
CA ARG A 192 -6.78 -12.71 1.27
C ARG A 192 -6.21 -11.31 1.49
N ILE A 193 -5.60 -11.05 2.64
CA ILE A 193 -4.96 -9.77 2.95
C ILE A 193 -3.69 -9.59 2.10
N GLU A 194 -2.78 -10.57 2.11
CA GLU A 194 -1.57 -10.49 1.28
C GLU A 194 -1.92 -10.53 -0.23
N GLY A 195 -2.99 -11.24 -0.61
CA GLY A 195 -3.52 -11.24 -1.97
C GLY A 195 -3.94 -9.85 -2.44
N CYS A 196 -4.61 -9.07 -1.58
CA CYS A 196 -4.95 -7.68 -1.88
C CYS A 196 -3.70 -6.82 -2.06
N TRP A 197 -2.66 -7.02 -1.25
CA TRP A 197 -1.40 -6.28 -1.41
C TRP A 197 -0.73 -6.58 -2.74
N ARG A 198 -0.58 -7.85 -3.09
CA ARG A 198 0.10 -8.25 -4.34
C ARG A 198 -0.68 -7.91 -5.61
N GLU A 199 -1.98 -7.65 -5.50
CA GLU A 199 -2.80 -7.25 -6.63
C GLU A 199 -2.92 -5.73 -6.75
N LEU A 200 -3.20 -5.02 -5.65
CA LEU A 200 -3.45 -3.58 -5.68
C LEU A 200 -2.19 -2.74 -5.55
N LEU A 201 -1.15 -3.23 -4.88
CA LEU A 201 0.13 -2.56 -4.69
C LEU A 201 1.22 -3.21 -5.57
N ASP A 202 0.83 -3.82 -6.68
CA ASP A 202 1.73 -4.62 -7.51
C ASP A 202 2.89 -3.83 -8.14
N THR A 203 2.76 -2.50 -8.26
CA THR A 203 3.83 -1.61 -8.72
C THR A 203 4.79 -1.17 -7.62
N ASP A 204 4.34 -1.12 -6.37
CA ASP A 204 5.07 -0.43 -5.29
C ASP A 204 5.20 -1.27 -4.00
N LEU A 205 4.76 -2.53 -3.98
CA LEU A 205 4.91 -3.42 -2.83
C LEU A 205 6.36 -3.92 -2.71
N ASN A 206 7.05 -3.44 -1.68
CA ASN A 206 8.44 -3.75 -1.41
C ASN A 206 8.59 -4.52 -0.09
N LEU A 207 9.64 -5.33 0.03
CA LEU A 207 10.00 -5.93 1.32
C LEU A 207 10.48 -4.86 2.29
N TYR A 208 10.01 -4.91 3.54
CA TYR A 208 10.47 -3.96 4.54
C TYR A 208 11.95 -4.18 4.87
N PRO A 209 12.75 -3.11 5.06
CA PRO A 209 14.20 -3.23 5.21
C PRO A 209 14.63 -4.21 6.29
N VAL A 210 15.48 -5.18 5.90
CA VAL A 210 15.88 -6.33 6.73
C VAL A 210 16.46 -5.90 8.08
N ASP A 211 17.26 -4.84 8.09
CA ASP A 211 17.94 -4.34 9.29
C ASP A 211 17.00 -3.81 10.37
N GLN A 212 15.76 -3.47 10.01
CA GLN A 212 14.78 -2.93 10.95
C GLN A 212 14.10 -4.01 11.79
N TRP A 213 14.10 -5.27 11.33
CA TRP A 213 13.32 -6.32 11.99
C TRP A 213 13.89 -7.73 11.80
N LYS A 214 14.10 -8.15 10.55
CA LYS A 214 14.54 -9.51 10.24
C LYS A 214 15.95 -9.79 10.73
N ALA A 215 16.85 -8.80 10.74
CA ALA A 215 18.18 -8.90 11.34
C ALA A 215 18.14 -9.15 12.86
N HIS A 216 17.03 -8.81 13.53
CA HIS A 216 16.79 -9.11 14.95
C HIS A 216 16.20 -10.51 15.17
N GLY A 217 16.01 -11.31 14.11
CA GLY A 217 15.44 -12.64 14.19
C GLY A 217 13.92 -12.66 14.41
N TRP A 218 13.23 -11.55 14.15
CA TRP A 218 11.78 -11.45 14.36
C TRP A 218 10.93 -12.01 13.23
N ASP A 219 11.54 -12.58 12.18
CA ASP A 219 10.79 -13.17 11.06
C ASP A 219 10.12 -14.49 11.41
N LEU A 220 10.78 -15.33 12.22
CA LEU A 220 10.21 -16.51 12.87
C LEU A 220 10.77 -16.58 14.27
N VAL A 221 9.88 -16.57 15.24
CA VAL A 221 10.19 -16.52 16.67
C VAL A 221 9.65 -17.78 17.32
N ASP A 222 10.47 -18.39 18.17
CA ASP A 222 10.14 -19.57 18.96
C ASP A 222 10.56 -19.32 20.41
N SER A 223 9.66 -19.49 21.37
CA SER A 223 9.97 -19.26 22.78
C SER A 223 10.97 -20.25 23.37
N GLU A 224 11.15 -21.43 22.76
CA GLU A 224 12.18 -22.40 23.16
C GLU A 224 13.56 -22.08 22.58
N ASP A 225 13.61 -21.26 21.52
CA ASP A 225 14.87 -20.78 20.94
C ASP A 225 14.79 -19.30 20.52
N PRO A 226 14.61 -18.38 21.49
CA PRO A 226 14.43 -16.96 21.20
C PRO A 226 15.68 -16.29 20.63
N GLN A 227 16.85 -16.94 20.77
CA GLN A 227 18.14 -16.47 20.28
C GLN A 227 18.55 -17.14 18.97
N ARG A 228 17.71 -18.04 18.43
CA ARG A 228 17.97 -18.78 17.18
C ARG A 228 19.31 -19.53 17.20
N GLN A 229 19.68 -20.09 18.35
CA GLN A 229 20.92 -20.85 18.50
C GLN A 229 20.87 -22.20 17.77
N LEU A 230 19.67 -22.67 17.42
CA LEU A 230 19.41 -23.93 16.73
C LEU A 230 19.19 -23.73 15.22
N ASP A 231 19.70 -22.63 14.64
CA ASP A 231 19.58 -22.29 13.22
C ASP A 231 20.00 -23.49 12.34
N GLY A 232 19.06 -24.02 11.55
CA GLY A 232 19.24 -25.22 10.72
C GLY A 232 18.44 -26.47 11.15
N PHE A 233 17.87 -26.48 12.36
CA PHE A 233 16.87 -27.48 12.77
C PHE A 233 15.45 -27.00 12.46
N SER A 234 14.52 -27.92 12.19
CA SER A 234 13.11 -27.56 12.10
C SER A 234 12.60 -27.23 13.51
N TYR A 235 11.75 -26.21 13.67
CA TYR A 235 11.06 -25.96 14.94
C TYR A 235 10.24 -27.18 15.39
N ALA A 236 9.86 -28.06 14.44
CA ALA A 236 9.21 -29.35 14.69
C ALA A 236 10.12 -30.41 15.32
N ASP A 237 11.45 -30.23 15.26
CA ASP A 237 12.42 -31.15 15.86
C ASP A 237 12.61 -30.85 17.36
N ILE A 238 12.22 -29.66 17.82
CA ILE A 238 12.24 -29.27 19.23
C ILE A 238 10.91 -29.73 19.84
N PRO A 239 10.92 -30.68 20.81
CA PRO A 239 9.71 -31.15 21.44
C PRO A 239 9.10 -30.05 22.31
N ASP A 240 7.76 -29.96 22.31
CA ASP A 240 7.09 -28.99 23.17
C ASP A 240 7.30 -29.31 24.67
N PRO A 241 7.46 -28.29 25.53
CA PRO A 241 7.60 -28.47 26.96
C PRO A 241 6.32 -29.06 27.57
N ALA A 242 6.47 -29.93 28.58
CA ALA A 242 5.32 -30.47 29.29
C ALA A 242 4.60 -29.37 30.10
N GLU A 243 3.29 -29.53 30.33
CA GLU A 243 2.53 -28.60 31.17
C GLU A 243 3.19 -28.46 32.56
N GLY A 244 3.48 -27.21 32.95
CA GLY A 244 4.16 -26.87 34.21
C GLY A 244 5.68 -26.94 34.18
N ALA A 245 6.30 -27.34 33.06
CA ALA A 245 7.73 -27.21 32.83
C ALA A 245 8.11 -25.75 32.50
N GLU A 246 9.39 -25.43 32.64
CA GLU A 246 9.96 -24.18 32.12
C GLU A 246 9.73 -24.12 30.60
N GLY A 247 9.40 -22.94 30.08
CA GLY A 247 9.03 -22.75 28.66
C GLY A 247 7.56 -22.99 28.33
N TYR A 248 6.79 -23.66 29.20
CA TYR A 248 5.35 -23.85 28.97
C TYR A 248 4.52 -22.60 29.33
N PRO A 249 3.56 -22.18 28.49
CA PRO A 249 3.28 -22.72 27.15
C PRO A 249 4.19 -22.13 26.07
N ARG A 250 4.70 -22.98 25.18
CA ARG A 250 5.53 -22.54 24.05
C ARG A 250 4.74 -21.65 23.09
N LEU A 251 5.38 -20.63 22.53
CA LEU A 251 4.81 -19.67 21.60
C LEU A 251 5.66 -19.59 20.33
N HIS A 252 5.03 -19.88 19.18
CA HIS A 252 5.59 -19.65 17.86
C HIS A 252 4.95 -18.43 17.23
N MET A 253 5.74 -17.58 16.60
CA MET A 253 5.24 -16.43 15.85
C MET A 253 5.98 -16.31 14.52
N GLU A 254 5.28 -15.97 13.46
CA GLU A 254 5.88 -15.66 12.17
C GLU A 254 5.40 -14.29 11.70
N ASN A 255 6.32 -13.49 11.19
CA ASN A 255 6.07 -12.12 10.75
C ASN A 255 6.43 -11.94 9.29
N ARG A 256 5.61 -11.16 8.58
CA ARG A 256 5.97 -10.58 7.28
C ARG A 256 5.70 -9.09 7.30
N VAL A 257 6.66 -8.35 6.78
CA VAL A 257 6.61 -6.89 6.78
C VAL A 257 6.99 -6.38 5.40
N TYR A 258 6.16 -5.49 4.88
CA TYR A 258 6.32 -4.83 3.59
C TYR A 258 6.25 -3.31 3.75
N CYS A 259 6.61 -2.56 2.72
CA CYS A 259 6.35 -1.13 2.57
C CYS A 259 5.82 -0.86 1.15
N SER A 260 5.24 0.32 0.94
CA SER A 260 4.83 0.80 -0.38
C SER A 260 4.93 2.32 -0.49
N ARG A 261 4.54 2.91 -1.62
CA ARG A 261 4.49 4.37 -1.82
C ARG A 261 3.65 5.06 -0.75
N ALA A 262 2.45 4.54 -0.46
CA ALA A 262 1.53 5.16 0.52
C ALA A 262 1.73 4.66 1.95
N PHE A 263 2.29 3.46 2.13
CA PHE A 263 2.40 2.81 3.43
C PHE A 263 3.85 2.63 3.85
N ARG A 264 4.23 3.20 5.00
CA ARG A 264 5.55 2.94 5.57
C ARG A 264 5.68 1.48 6.00
N LYS A 265 4.60 0.84 6.44
CA LYS A 265 4.67 -0.53 6.94
C LYS A 265 3.36 -1.29 6.74
N LEU A 266 3.42 -2.46 6.14
CA LEU A 266 2.33 -3.43 6.11
C LEU A 266 2.81 -4.66 6.86
N HIS A 267 2.32 -4.87 8.07
CA HIS A 267 2.77 -5.93 8.98
C HIS A 267 1.65 -6.95 9.14
N VAL A 268 1.96 -8.22 8.86
CA VAL A 268 1.13 -9.37 9.21
C VAL A 268 1.93 -10.32 10.10
N GLU A 269 1.33 -10.67 11.23
CA GLU A 269 1.86 -11.56 12.24
C GLU A 269 0.84 -12.67 12.50
N VAL A 270 1.32 -13.90 12.54
CA VAL A 270 0.54 -15.05 13.05
C VAL A 270 1.28 -15.68 14.20
N ALA A 271 0.55 -16.03 15.26
CA ALA A 271 1.12 -16.64 16.45
C ALA A 271 0.28 -17.82 16.92
N VAL A 272 0.93 -18.93 17.27
CA VAL A 272 0.30 -20.12 17.83
C VAL A 272 0.99 -20.47 19.14
N ARG A 273 0.17 -20.69 20.16
CA ARG A 273 0.64 -21.08 21.48
C ARG A 273 0.21 -22.52 21.75
N GLN A 274 1.09 -23.27 22.41
CA GLN A 274 0.95 -24.68 22.68
C GLN A 274 -0.37 -25.05 23.40
N ASP A 275 -0.95 -24.12 24.17
CA ASP A 275 -2.22 -24.28 24.87
C ASP A 275 -3.47 -24.01 24.00
N GLY A 276 -3.32 -23.95 22.68
CA GLY A 276 -4.43 -23.80 21.73
C GLY A 276 -4.85 -22.36 21.44
N MET A 277 -4.13 -21.36 21.95
CA MET A 277 -4.34 -19.96 21.55
C MET A 277 -3.71 -19.69 20.19
N GLN A 278 -4.44 -19.03 19.30
CA GLN A 278 -3.91 -18.57 18.02
C GLN A 278 -4.26 -17.11 17.79
N VAL A 279 -3.38 -16.37 17.14
CA VAL A 279 -3.53 -14.94 16.88
C VAL A 279 -3.17 -14.64 15.44
N LEU A 280 -3.99 -13.81 14.80
CA LEU A 280 -3.65 -13.05 13.60
C LEU A 280 -3.64 -11.57 13.99
N HIS A 281 -2.55 -10.88 13.69
CA HIS A 281 -2.40 -9.45 13.86
C HIS A 281 -1.96 -8.83 12.54
N VAL A 282 -2.72 -7.85 12.05
CA VAL A 282 -2.40 -7.11 10.84
C VAL A 282 -2.50 -5.62 11.14
N VAL A 283 -1.46 -4.86 10.83
CA VAL A 283 -1.49 -3.41 10.87
C VAL A 283 -0.88 -2.83 9.61
N VAL A 284 -1.59 -1.88 9.00
CA VAL A 284 -1.16 -1.16 7.82
C VAL A 284 -1.04 0.31 8.17
N TYR A 285 0.20 0.75 8.11
CA TYR A 285 0.71 2.00 8.64
C TYR A 285 1.00 2.94 7.47
N PRO A 286 0.26 4.05 7.32
CA PRO A 286 0.49 5.02 6.26
C PRO A 286 1.83 5.74 6.49
N ARG A 287 2.45 6.25 5.43
CA ARG A 287 3.58 7.17 5.60
C ARG A 287 3.13 8.41 6.37
N TYR A 288 4.05 9.08 7.06
CA TYR A 288 3.71 10.22 7.91
C TYR A 288 3.16 11.42 7.14
N THR A 289 3.37 11.47 5.83
CA THR A 289 2.86 12.51 4.91
C THR A 289 1.57 12.10 4.20
N TYR A 290 1.04 10.88 4.41
CA TYR A 290 -0.18 10.42 3.74
C TYR A 290 -1.36 10.50 4.68
N ASP A 291 -2.39 11.25 4.31
CA ASP A 291 -3.61 11.43 5.11
C ASP A 291 -4.55 10.24 4.95
N LEU A 292 -4.09 9.12 5.49
CA LEU A 292 -4.78 7.83 5.48
C LEU A 292 -4.93 7.35 6.93
N PRO A 293 -6.00 6.63 7.27
CA PRO A 293 -6.12 5.98 8.57
C PRO A 293 -5.14 4.81 8.71
N ILE A 294 -4.91 4.35 9.94
CA ILE A 294 -4.19 3.10 10.21
C ILE A 294 -5.18 1.96 10.15
N PHE A 295 -5.06 1.05 9.18
CA PHE A 295 -5.88 -0.16 9.17
C PHE A 295 -5.34 -1.17 10.19
N GLY A 296 -6.23 -1.73 11.02
CA GLY A 296 -5.90 -2.76 12.00
C GLY A 296 -6.90 -3.91 11.94
N LEU A 297 -6.39 -5.14 12.00
CA LEU A 297 -7.17 -6.37 12.08
C LEU A 297 -6.52 -7.31 13.10
N ASP A 298 -7.27 -7.69 14.11
CA ASP A 298 -6.87 -8.67 15.13
C ASP A 298 -7.88 -9.80 15.22
N LEU A 299 -7.40 -11.05 15.21
CA LEU A 299 -8.23 -12.23 15.44
C LEU A 299 -7.56 -13.10 16.50
N VAL A 300 -8.26 -13.42 17.59
CA VAL A 300 -7.77 -14.28 18.65
C VAL A 300 -8.67 -15.50 18.79
N LEU A 301 -8.12 -16.67 18.49
CA LEU A 301 -8.78 -17.95 18.72
C LEU A 301 -8.28 -18.60 20.00
N LYS A 302 -9.17 -19.34 20.63
CA LYS A 302 -8.86 -20.23 21.73
C LYS A 302 -9.67 -21.50 21.57
N ASP A 303 -8.99 -22.65 21.57
CA ASP A 303 -9.63 -23.97 21.49
C ASP A 303 -10.57 -24.11 20.26
N GLY A 304 -10.18 -23.54 19.11
CA GLY A 304 -10.97 -23.55 17.87
C GLY A 304 -12.14 -22.55 17.83
N HIS A 305 -12.30 -21.71 18.85
CA HIS A 305 -13.33 -20.66 18.89
C HIS A 305 -12.71 -19.26 18.79
N VAL A 306 -13.28 -18.42 17.93
CA VAL A 306 -12.90 -17.01 17.83
C VAL A 306 -13.39 -16.24 19.06
N SER A 307 -12.47 -15.97 19.98
CA SER A 307 -12.75 -15.28 21.23
C SER A 307 -12.82 -13.75 21.07
N LEU A 308 -12.11 -13.21 20.09
CA LEU A 308 -12.07 -11.78 19.77
C LEU A 308 -11.76 -11.61 18.29
N ALA A 309 -12.54 -10.77 17.61
CA ALA A 309 -12.33 -10.35 16.24
C ALA A 309 -12.49 -8.82 16.18
N VAL A 310 -11.44 -8.12 15.78
CA VAL A 310 -11.39 -6.65 15.70
C VAL A 310 -10.96 -6.25 14.30
N VAL A 311 -11.65 -5.29 13.69
CA VAL A 311 -11.18 -4.64 12.47
C VAL A 311 -11.62 -3.18 12.43
N ASP A 312 -10.71 -2.29 12.03
CA ASP A 312 -10.98 -0.86 11.94
C ASP A 312 -10.03 -0.13 10.97
N CYS A 313 -10.47 1.03 10.49
CA CYS A 313 -9.60 2.07 9.97
C CYS A 313 -9.46 3.14 11.07
N CYS A 314 -8.35 3.15 11.79
CA CYS A 314 -8.16 4.01 12.95
C CYS A 314 -7.84 5.46 12.53
N PRO A 315 -8.61 6.46 13.01
CA PRO A 315 -8.47 7.86 12.62
C PRO A 315 -7.20 8.51 13.18
N LEU A 316 -6.59 9.38 12.39
CA LEU A 316 -5.46 10.22 12.83
C LEU A 316 -5.94 11.53 13.50
N ARG A 317 -7.08 12.07 13.07
CA ARG A 317 -7.70 13.29 13.62
C ARG A 317 -7.88 13.22 15.14
N SER A 318 -7.74 14.36 15.82
CA SER A 318 -7.87 14.42 17.28
C SER A 318 -9.31 14.17 17.77
N ASP A 319 -10.31 14.37 16.91
CA ASP A 319 -11.73 14.13 17.21
C ASP A 319 -12.15 12.67 16.99
N LEU A 320 -11.20 11.80 16.63
CA LEU A 320 -11.40 10.38 16.33
C LEU A 320 -12.42 10.13 15.22
N LYS A 321 -12.56 11.05 14.26
CA LYS A 321 -13.36 10.81 13.06
C LYS A 321 -12.49 10.51 11.85
N LEU A 322 -13.05 9.69 10.97
CA LEU A 322 -12.49 9.43 9.65
C LEU A 322 -13.03 10.44 8.63
N PRO A 323 -12.35 10.62 7.49
CA PRO A 323 -12.92 11.31 6.35
C PRO A 323 -14.29 10.70 5.93
N PRO A 324 -15.23 11.50 5.39
CA PRO A 324 -16.56 11.07 4.99
C PRO A 324 -16.57 9.81 4.12
N HIS A 325 -15.68 9.71 3.14
CA HIS A 325 -15.61 8.56 2.23
C HIS A 325 -15.29 7.25 2.96
N TYR A 326 -14.45 7.28 4.01
CA TYR A 326 -14.21 6.11 4.86
C TYR A 326 -15.44 5.76 5.68
N MET A 327 -16.09 6.75 6.31
CA MET A 327 -17.28 6.52 7.13
C MET A 327 -18.44 5.94 6.30
N GLU A 328 -18.67 6.48 5.10
CA GLU A 328 -19.68 6.02 4.15
C GLU A 328 -19.39 4.60 3.66
N THR A 329 -18.14 4.33 3.28
CA THR A 329 -17.70 3.00 2.83
C THR A 329 -17.85 1.98 3.96
N MET A 330 -17.35 2.26 5.16
CA MET A 330 -17.49 1.37 6.31
C MET A 330 -18.96 1.09 6.62
N ALA A 331 -19.82 2.12 6.64
CA ALA A 331 -21.24 1.95 6.90
C ALA A 331 -21.93 1.13 5.79
N LEU A 332 -21.56 1.33 4.52
CA LEU A 332 -22.02 0.52 3.41
C LEU A 332 -21.65 -0.96 3.59
N LEU A 333 -20.37 -1.25 3.82
CA LEU A 333 -19.87 -2.61 3.96
C LEU A 333 -20.47 -3.32 5.19
N GLN A 334 -20.68 -2.60 6.30
CA GLN A 334 -21.38 -3.16 7.47
C GLN A 334 -22.84 -3.51 7.15
N ARG A 335 -23.54 -2.70 6.36
CA ARG A 335 -24.90 -3.04 5.89
C ARG A 335 -24.89 -4.22 4.93
N THR A 336 -23.87 -4.35 4.09
CA THR A 336 -23.77 -5.45 3.11
C THR A 336 -23.45 -6.79 3.78
N PHE A 337 -22.45 -6.83 4.67
CA PHE A 337 -21.90 -8.09 5.18
C PHE A 337 -22.36 -8.46 6.59
N LEU A 338 -22.91 -7.50 7.36
CA LEU A 338 -23.28 -7.68 8.76
C LEU A 338 -24.77 -7.36 9.01
N ALA A 339 -25.62 -7.37 7.97
CA ALA A 339 -27.03 -6.99 8.07
C ALA A 339 -27.79 -7.76 9.17
N ASP A 340 -27.51 -9.06 9.26
CA ASP A 340 -28.21 -9.98 10.16
C ASP A 340 -27.59 -10.06 11.57
N GLN A 341 -26.54 -9.28 11.84
CA GLN A 341 -25.82 -9.31 13.13
C GLN A 341 -26.27 -8.18 14.05
N ASP A 342 -26.48 -8.49 15.32
CA ASP A 342 -26.85 -7.51 16.35
C ASP A 342 -25.78 -6.40 16.48
N PRO A 343 -26.10 -5.13 16.15
CA PRO A 343 -25.15 -4.03 16.29
C PRO A 343 -24.67 -3.83 17.74
N THR A 344 -25.43 -4.26 18.75
CA THR A 344 -25.07 -4.11 20.16
C THR A 344 -24.00 -5.10 20.63
N ALA A 345 -23.72 -6.14 19.84
CA ALA A 345 -22.60 -7.05 20.04
C ALA A 345 -21.25 -6.44 19.64
N ARG A 346 -21.27 -5.36 18.84
CA ARG A 346 -20.10 -4.66 18.29
C ARG A 346 -19.56 -3.60 19.25
N ARG A 347 -19.24 -3.98 20.49
CA ARG A 347 -18.80 -3.00 21.50
C ARG A 347 -17.30 -2.79 21.42
N VAL A 348 -16.91 -1.55 21.11
CA VAL A 348 -15.55 -1.09 21.28
C VAL A 348 -15.16 -1.17 22.77
N PRO A 349 -14.10 -1.91 23.12
CA PRO A 349 -13.60 -1.95 24.48
C PRO A 349 -13.10 -0.58 24.94
N ALA A 350 -13.16 -0.30 26.24
CA ALA A 350 -12.69 0.97 26.80
C ALA A 350 -11.22 1.31 26.47
N TRP A 351 -10.37 0.28 26.28
CA TRP A 351 -8.97 0.47 25.89
C TRP A 351 -8.80 0.97 24.44
N GLY A 352 -9.76 0.68 23.56
CA GLY A 352 -9.74 1.10 22.17
C GLY A 352 -10.39 2.47 21.93
N ALA A 353 -11.01 3.07 22.94
CA ALA A 353 -11.76 4.32 22.80
C ALA A 353 -10.89 5.54 22.42
N ALA A 354 -9.57 5.47 22.64
CA ALA A 354 -8.63 6.53 22.29
C ALA A 354 -8.05 6.41 20.87
N THR A 355 -8.33 5.31 20.17
CA THR A 355 -7.71 4.98 18.88
C THR A 355 -8.69 4.57 17.81
N PHE A 356 -9.78 3.90 18.18
CA PHE A 356 -10.74 3.34 17.23
C PHE A 356 -11.73 4.37 16.71
N SER A 357 -12.14 4.18 15.46
CA SER A 357 -13.20 4.94 14.82
C SER A 357 -14.57 4.63 15.45
N PRO A 358 -15.58 5.49 15.23
CA PRO A 358 -16.94 5.24 15.68
C PRO A 358 -17.58 4.00 15.04
N LEU A 359 -17.00 3.49 13.94
CA LEU A 359 -17.47 2.33 13.20
C LEU A 359 -16.58 1.09 13.39
N ALA A 360 -15.62 1.12 14.30
CA ALA A 360 -14.76 -0.02 14.60
C ALA A 360 -15.60 -1.26 14.97
N LEU A 361 -15.28 -2.39 14.36
CA LEU A 361 -15.97 -3.65 14.60
C LEU A 361 -15.17 -4.48 15.58
N CYS A 362 -15.73 -4.71 16.78
CA CYS A 362 -15.15 -5.60 17.79
C CYS A 362 -16.22 -6.59 18.26
N ILE A 363 -16.06 -7.87 17.93
CA ILE A 363 -17.04 -8.92 18.22
C ILE A 363 -16.37 -10.20 18.74
N SER A 364 -17.20 -11.08 19.33
CA SER A 364 -16.85 -12.46 19.64
C SER A 364 -17.86 -13.35 18.92
N PRO A 365 -17.58 -13.80 17.68
CA PRO A 365 -18.56 -14.49 16.85
C PRO A 365 -19.13 -15.72 17.53
N SER A 366 -20.46 -15.80 17.59
CA SER A 366 -21.21 -16.89 18.22
C SER A 366 -21.69 -17.96 17.24
N SER A 367 -21.63 -17.65 15.93
CA SER A 367 -22.00 -18.59 14.86
C SER A 367 -21.03 -18.51 13.66
N PRO A 368 -20.98 -19.57 12.82
CA PRO A 368 -20.21 -19.55 11.57
C PRO A 368 -20.63 -18.42 10.62
N GLU A 369 -21.91 -18.06 10.59
CA GLU A 369 -22.44 -16.97 9.75
C GLU A 369 -21.95 -15.60 10.25
N GLU A 370 -21.90 -15.42 11.57
CA GLU A 370 -21.36 -14.20 12.19
C GLU A 370 -19.86 -14.04 11.85
N LEU A 371 -19.09 -15.13 11.96
CA LEU A 371 -17.69 -15.18 11.57
C LEU A 371 -17.50 -14.91 10.08
N ALA A 372 -18.31 -15.53 9.22
CA ALA A 372 -18.25 -15.30 7.77
C ALA A 372 -18.56 -13.84 7.41
N GLY A 373 -19.54 -13.21 8.07
CA GLY A 373 -19.84 -11.79 7.91
C GLY A 373 -18.66 -10.91 8.30
N PHE A 374 -18.01 -11.19 9.43
CA PHE A 374 -16.80 -10.49 9.87
C PHE A 374 -15.67 -10.61 8.85
N VAL A 375 -15.38 -11.84 8.39
CA VAL A 375 -14.31 -12.10 7.41
C VAL A 375 -14.56 -11.35 6.11
N LYS A 376 -15.79 -11.40 5.58
CA LYS A 376 -16.17 -10.65 4.37
C LYS A 376 -15.98 -9.15 4.54
N TYR A 377 -16.46 -8.60 5.66
CA TYR A 377 -16.30 -7.19 5.99
C TYR A 377 -14.83 -6.79 6.10
N ALA A 378 -14.01 -7.56 6.82
CA ALA A 378 -12.59 -7.26 7.02
C ALA A 378 -11.81 -7.23 5.70
N VAL A 379 -12.01 -8.23 4.83
CA VAL A 379 -11.38 -8.29 3.50
C VAL A 379 -11.84 -7.12 2.62
N ALA A 380 -13.16 -6.84 2.58
CA ALA A 380 -13.70 -5.77 1.76
C ALA A 380 -13.24 -4.38 2.24
N LEU A 381 -13.20 -4.15 3.55
CA LEU A 381 -12.73 -2.90 4.14
C LEU A 381 -11.24 -2.70 3.85
N HIS A 382 -10.43 -3.74 4.02
CA HIS A 382 -9.00 -3.70 3.71
C HIS A 382 -8.76 -3.36 2.24
N ARG A 383 -9.48 -4.04 1.33
CA ARG A 383 -9.37 -3.77 -0.10
C ARG A 383 -9.78 -2.34 -0.45
N ALA A 384 -10.89 -1.85 0.10
CA ALA A 384 -11.32 -0.47 -0.11
C ALA A 384 -10.28 0.54 0.40
N HIS A 385 -9.67 0.28 1.56
CA HIS A 385 -8.58 1.10 2.11
C HIS A 385 -7.39 1.20 1.15
N LEU A 386 -6.96 0.07 0.57
CA LEU A 386 -5.89 0.07 -0.43
C LEU A 386 -6.29 0.82 -1.72
N THR A 387 -7.50 0.60 -2.23
CA THR A 387 -8.01 1.32 -3.41
C THR A 387 -8.05 2.84 -3.19
N MET A 388 -8.44 3.28 -1.99
CA MET A 388 -8.39 4.70 -1.64
C MET A 388 -6.94 5.22 -1.51
N ALA A 389 -6.03 4.42 -0.96
CA ALA A 389 -4.62 4.77 -0.85
C ALA A 389 -3.91 4.91 -2.21
N LEU A 390 -4.32 4.15 -3.22
CA LEU A 390 -3.82 4.30 -4.60
C LEU A 390 -4.11 5.69 -5.17
N ARG A 391 -5.24 6.30 -4.79
CA ARG A 391 -5.64 7.65 -5.22
C ARG A 391 -5.07 8.75 -4.32
N ALA A 392 -4.47 8.39 -3.18
CA ALA A 392 -3.93 9.35 -2.23
C ALA A 392 -2.55 9.85 -2.65
N GLY A 393 -2.35 11.17 -2.52
CA GLY A 393 -1.06 11.84 -2.64
C GLY A 393 -0.48 12.23 -1.27
N PRO A 394 0.83 12.49 -1.18
CA PRO A 394 1.42 13.04 0.03
C PRO A 394 0.91 14.47 0.26
N VAL A 395 0.62 14.79 1.51
CA VAL A 395 0.38 16.14 1.99
C VAL A 395 1.73 16.86 2.05
N VAL A 396 1.86 17.96 1.30
CA VAL A 396 3.10 18.74 1.20
C VAL A 396 2.80 20.20 1.50
N ALA A 397 3.35 20.71 2.61
CA ALA A 397 3.22 22.12 2.95
C ALA A 397 4.18 22.99 2.13
N GLY A 398 3.65 24.01 1.47
CA GLY A 398 4.46 25.07 0.87
C GLY A 398 4.99 26.04 1.93
N PRO A 399 6.01 26.86 1.62
CA PRO A 399 6.53 27.84 2.57
C PRO A 399 5.45 28.80 3.08
N GLY A 400 5.18 28.76 4.40
CA GLY A 400 4.18 29.62 5.06
C GLY A 400 2.75 29.07 5.03
N ASP A 401 2.53 27.86 4.51
CA ASP A 401 1.24 27.18 4.54
C ASP A 401 0.96 26.54 5.91
N ARG A 402 0.62 27.41 6.87
CA ARG A 402 0.34 27.03 8.26
C ARG A 402 -0.81 26.03 8.42
N ARG A 403 -1.71 25.93 7.43
CA ARG A 403 -2.85 25.00 7.47
C ARG A 403 -2.38 23.58 7.17
N THR A 404 -1.65 23.41 6.08
CA THR A 404 -1.08 22.11 5.71
C THR A 404 -0.03 21.64 6.72
N GLU A 405 0.77 22.55 7.28
CA GLU A 405 1.67 22.27 8.41
C GLU A 405 0.90 21.72 9.62
N ALA A 406 -0.21 22.37 10.02
CA ALA A 406 -1.03 21.91 11.14
C ALA A 406 -1.68 20.53 10.86
N ARG A 407 -2.06 20.25 9.60
CA ARG A 407 -2.59 18.94 9.20
C ARG A 407 -1.55 17.83 9.32
N LEU A 408 -0.33 18.06 8.83
CA LEU A 408 0.80 17.13 8.96
C LEU A 408 1.12 16.83 10.43
N GLU A 409 1.12 17.85 11.29
CA GLU A 409 1.30 17.66 12.73
C GLU A 409 0.18 16.82 13.36
N GLU A 410 -1.08 17.05 12.99
CA GLU A 410 -2.22 16.27 13.50
C GLU A 410 -2.11 14.81 13.07
N MET A 411 -1.71 14.55 11.82
CA MET A 411 -1.48 13.20 11.31
C MET A 411 -0.38 12.49 12.11
N LEU A 412 0.74 13.18 12.35
CA LEU A 412 1.86 12.66 13.12
C LEU A 412 1.45 12.31 14.57
N GLU A 413 0.75 13.23 15.24
CA GLU A 413 0.25 13.00 16.61
C GLU A 413 -0.81 11.89 16.64
N GLY A 414 -1.61 11.76 15.59
CA GLY A 414 -2.55 10.65 15.41
C GLY A 414 -1.89 9.28 15.37
N GLN A 415 -0.84 9.15 14.58
CA GLN A 415 -0.08 7.90 14.48
C GLN A 415 0.67 7.59 15.78
N LYS A 416 1.23 8.62 16.43
CA LYS A 416 1.86 8.49 17.75
C LYS A 416 0.87 8.00 18.80
N ARG A 417 -0.31 8.65 18.87
CA ARG A 417 -1.41 8.26 19.77
C ARG A 417 -1.79 6.81 19.56
N PHE A 418 -1.92 6.35 18.32
CA PHE A 418 -2.21 4.94 18.03
C PHE A 418 -1.15 4.01 18.64
N CYS A 419 0.13 4.25 18.34
CA CYS A 419 1.22 3.40 18.80
C CYS A 419 1.34 3.39 20.33
N GLU A 420 1.27 4.55 20.99
CA GLU A 420 1.36 4.65 22.45
C GLU A 420 0.20 3.93 23.18
N ASN A 421 -1.02 4.04 22.65
CA ASN A 421 -2.17 3.34 23.23
C ASN A 421 -2.07 1.82 23.05
N GLN A 422 -1.58 1.36 21.88
CA GLN A 422 -1.37 -0.07 21.65
C GLN A 422 -0.24 -0.64 22.53
N LEU A 423 0.84 0.12 22.75
CA LEU A 423 1.90 -0.25 23.70
C LEU A 423 1.42 -0.35 25.14
N ALA A 424 0.40 0.43 25.51
CA ALA A 424 -0.24 0.36 26.83
C ALA A 424 -1.16 -0.88 27.00
N ASN A 425 -1.44 -1.63 25.92
CA ASN A 425 -2.26 -2.83 25.97
C ASN A 425 -1.55 -3.97 26.74
N LYS A 426 -1.96 -4.12 28.01
CA LYS A 426 -1.38 -5.11 28.93
C LYS A 426 -1.64 -6.56 28.52
N LYS A 427 -2.63 -6.86 27.65
CA LYS A 427 -2.95 -8.24 27.29
C LYS A 427 -1.88 -8.84 26.39
N THR A 428 -1.57 -8.18 25.28
CA THR A 428 -0.52 -8.59 24.34
C THR A 428 0.82 -8.68 25.04
N ARG A 429 1.18 -7.65 25.80
CA ARG A 429 2.41 -7.61 26.60
C ARG A 429 2.54 -8.82 27.53
N ARG A 430 1.50 -9.19 28.29
CA ARG A 430 1.55 -10.34 29.20
C ARG A 430 1.78 -11.66 28.50
N VAL A 431 1.21 -11.84 27.30
CA VAL A 431 1.40 -13.05 26.50
C VAL A 431 2.87 -13.16 26.07
N LEU A 432 3.44 -12.07 25.57
CA LEU A 432 4.83 -12.02 25.12
C LEU A 432 5.81 -12.12 26.29
N GLU A 433 5.57 -11.43 27.41
CA GLU A 433 6.43 -11.45 28.59
C GLU A 433 6.52 -12.85 29.21
N ALA A 434 5.42 -13.62 29.17
CA ALA A 434 5.40 -14.99 29.65
C ALA A 434 6.26 -15.93 28.80
N ALA A 435 6.38 -15.67 27.49
CA ALA A 435 7.11 -16.52 26.56
C ALA A 435 8.57 -16.11 26.37
N PHE A 436 8.86 -14.80 26.34
CA PHE A 436 10.17 -14.26 25.94
C PHE A 436 10.83 -13.38 27.00
N GLY A 437 10.14 -13.10 28.10
CA GLY A 437 10.59 -12.18 29.13
C GLY A 437 10.40 -10.70 28.76
N PRO A 438 10.63 -9.79 29.73
CA PRO A 438 10.29 -8.37 29.61
C PRO A 438 11.16 -7.60 28.62
N GLU A 439 12.47 -7.83 28.60
CA GLU A 439 13.39 -7.07 27.74
C GLU A 439 13.14 -7.34 26.26
N TRP A 440 12.98 -8.61 25.88
CA TRP A 440 12.63 -9.02 24.52
C TRP A 440 11.28 -8.44 24.11
N THR A 441 10.27 -8.57 24.98
CA THR A 441 8.92 -8.05 24.73
C THR A 441 8.93 -6.54 24.50
N ASP A 442 9.67 -5.80 25.33
CA ASP A 442 9.80 -4.36 25.18
C ASP A 442 10.40 -3.96 23.83
N ALA A 443 11.47 -4.65 23.40
CA ALA A 443 12.10 -4.41 22.12
C ALA A 443 11.15 -4.73 20.96
N TYR A 444 10.53 -5.91 21.00
CA TYR A 444 9.60 -6.38 19.97
C TYR A 444 8.40 -5.45 19.79
N MET A 445 7.74 -5.09 20.90
CA MET A 445 6.56 -4.22 20.85
C MET A 445 6.90 -2.82 20.35
N LYS A 446 8.00 -2.21 20.83
CA LYS A 446 8.37 -0.82 20.51
C LYS A 446 9.03 -0.64 19.14
N LYS A 447 9.71 -1.68 18.63
CA LYS A 447 10.50 -1.58 17.39
C LYS A 447 9.88 -2.33 16.21
N LEU A 448 9.02 -3.32 16.45
CA LEU A 448 8.33 -4.06 15.39
C LEU A 448 6.82 -3.88 15.40
N MET A 449 6.11 -4.17 16.49
CA MET A 449 4.63 -4.16 16.43
C MET A 449 4.06 -2.74 16.32
N PHE A 450 4.57 -1.81 17.14
CA PHE A 450 4.02 -0.46 17.32
C PHE A 450 5.14 0.59 17.31
N ASP A 451 5.91 0.60 16.23
CA ASP A 451 6.99 1.56 15.99
C ASP A 451 6.49 2.93 15.53
N PHE A 452 7.11 3.96 16.09
CA PHE A 452 6.87 5.35 15.72
C PHE A 452 8.21 6.09 15.65
N ASP A 453 8.69 6.29 14.43
CA ASP A 453 9.89 7.05 14.14
C ASP A 453 9.67 7.92 12.90
N PRO A 454 9.24 9.18 13.06
CA PRO A 454 9.03 10.08 11.92
C PRO A 454 10.31 10.54 11.23
N SER A 455 11.49 10.24 11.79
CA SER A 455 12.77 10.52 11.14
C SER A 455 13.16 9.44 10.14
N TYR A 456 12.51 8.27 10.20
CA TYR A 456 12.77 7.14 9.33
C TYR A 456 11.59 6.92 8.38
N ASP A 457 11.88 6.98 7.08
CA ASP A 457 10.93 6.66 6.03
C ASP A 457 11.53 5.53 5.16
N PRO A 458 10.91 4.34 5.11
CA PRO A 458 11.49 3.20 4.42
C PRO A 458 11.49 3.44 2.91
N PRO A 459 12.59 3.13 2.19
CA PRO A 459 12.61 3.28 0.75
C PRO A 459 11.56 2.36 0.11
N PHE A 460 11.03 2.80 -1.02
CA PHE A 460 10.20 1.98 -1.90
C PHE A 460 10.68 2.18 -3.33
N PHE A 461 10.50 1.15 -4.15
CA PHE A 461 10.68 1.22 -5.60
C PHE A 461 9.30 1.28 -6.26
N ASP A 462 9.17 2.14 -7.26
CA ASP A 462 7.97 2.29 -8.07
C ASP A 462 8.20 1.68 -9.45
N ALA A 463 7.53 0.56 -9.70
CA ALA A 463 7.62 -0.20 -10.94
C ALA A 463 6.53 0.21 -11.96
N GLU A 464 5.84 1.34 -11.79
CA GLU A 464 4.90 1.85 -12.80
C GLU A 464 5.57 1.97 -14.19
N PHE A 465 6.85 2.35 -14.24
CA PHE A 465 7.60 2.42 -15.48
C PHE A 465 7.84 1.04 -16.13
N GLU A 466 8.07 0.00 -15.33
CA GLU A 466 8.22 -1.37 -15.85
C GLU A 466 6.91 -1.91 -16.42
N LYS A 467 5.77 -1.59 -15.78
CA LYS A 467 4.45 -1.90 -16.36
C LYS A 467 4.21 -1.23 -17.71
N LEU A 468 4.75 -0.03 -17.91
CA LEU A 468 4.65 0.66 -19.19
C LEU A 468 5.33 -0.16 -20.30
N TYR A 469 6.52 -0.72 -20.03
CA TYR A 469 7.20 -1.61 -20.96
C TYR A 469 6.42 -2.90 -21.22
N THR A 470 5.96 -3.58 -20.17
CA THR A 470 5.12 -4.79 -20.32
C THR A 470 3.86 -4.49 -21.13
N TYR A 471 3.21 -3.34 -20.90
CA TYR A 471 2.05 -2.93 -21.67
C TYR A 471 2.37 -2.75 -23.16
N PHE A 472 3.48 -2.10 -23.50
CA PHE A 472 3.90 -1.97 -24.90
C PHE A 472 4.31 -3.31 -25.54
N ASP A 473 4.91 -4.22 -24.77
CA ASP A 473 5.23 -5.57 -25.21
C ASP A 473 3.96 -6.41 -25.46
N GLU A 474 2.93 -6.24 -24.62
CA GLU A 474 1.64 -6.93 -24.73
C GLU A 474 0.69 -6.33 -25.78
N ASN A 475 0.87 -5.04 -26.13
CA ASN A 475 0.05 -4.30 -27.09
C ASN A 475 0.92 -3.69 -28.20
N PRO A 476 1.59 -4.53 -29.02
CA PRO A 476 2.53 -4.07 -30.06
C PRO A 476 1.85 -3.18 -31.11
N GLU A 477 0.52 -3.24 -31.25
CA GLU A 477 -0.26 -2.33 -32.08
C GLU A 477 -0.10 -0.85 -31.70
N PHE A 478 0.23 -0.52 -30.45
CA PHE A 478 0.58 0.85 -30.07
C PHE A 478 1.91 1.30 -30.68
N GLY A 479 2.86 0.39 -30.86
CA GLY A 479 4.06 0.63 -31.65
C GLY A 479 3.70 0.95 -33.10
N SER A 480 2.79 0.18 -33.70
CA SER A 480 2.31 0.48 -35.06
C SER A 480 1.52 1.79 -35.17
N LEU A 481 0.84 2.25 -34.11
CA LEU A 481 0.19 3.57 -34.10
C LEU A 481 1.20 4.71 -34.04
N ALA A 482 2.33 4.51 -33.35
CA ALA A 482 3.44 5.47 -33.37
C ALA A 482 4.11 5.50 -34.75
N ASP A 483 4.35 4.34 -35.35
CA ASP A 483 4.88 4.23 -36.72
C ASP A 483 3.90 4.85 -37.74
N GLU A 484 2.59 4.59 -37.63
CA GLU A 484 1.55 5.18 -38.47
C GLU A 484 1.45 6.70 -38.27
N ALA A 485 1.60 7.20 -37.04
CA ALA A 485 1.61 8.64 -36.76
C ALA A 485 2.86 9.31 -37.34
N GLU A 486 4.03 8.68 -37.23
CA GLU A 486 5.28 9.14 -37.84
C GLU A 486 5.19 9.13 -39.37
N GLU A 487 4.60 8.08 -39.97
CA GLU A 487 4.33 8.02 -41.41
C GLU A 487 3.37 9.12 -41.88
N LEU A 488 2.29 9.38 -41.14
CA LEU A 488 1.33 10.45 -41.45
C LEU A 488 1.95 11.85 -41.31
N GLU A 489 2.79 12.07 -40.30
CA GLU A 489 3.53 13.32 -40.13
C GLU A 489 4.53 13.53 -41.26
N LEU A 490 5.29 12.49 -41.61
CA LEU A 490 6.22 12.50 -42.74
C LEU A 490 5.50 12.77 -44.06
N GLN A 491 4.32 12.19 -44.27
CA GLN A 491 3.49 12.44 -45.45
C GLN A 491 3.01 13.90 -45.50
N ALA A 492 2.51 14.44 -44.39
CA ALA A 492 2.05 15.83 -44.31
C ALA A 492 3.20 16.84 -44.48
N GLU A 493 4.42 16.51 -44.02
CA GLU A 493 5.62 17.31 -44.28
C GLU A 493 6.07 17.23 -45.74
N SER A 494 5.98 16.05 -46.35
CA SER A 494 6.28 15.85 -47.77
C SER A 494 5.34 16.65 -48.69
N GLU A 495 4.03 16.62 -48.40
CA GLU A 495 3.03 17.41 -49.12
C GLU A 495 3.32 18.92 -48.98
N ARG A 496 3.57 19.40 -47.76
CA ARG A 496 3.92 20.82 -47.52
C ARG A 496 5.21 21.25 -48.22
N ALA A 497 6.21 20.37 -48.26
CA ALA A 497 7.48 20.63 -48.94
C ALA A 497 7.31 20.65 -50.46
N ALA A 498 6.52 19.72 -51.02
CA ALA A 498 6.18 19.67 -52.44
C ALA A 498 5.38 20.90 -52.88
N GLU A 499 4.37 21.31 -52.11
CA GLU A 499 3.61 22.54 -52.36
C GLU A 499 4.49 23.79 -52.32
N THR A 500 5.45 23.84 -51.37
CA THR A 500 6.39 24.96 -51.26
C THR A 500 7.32 25.01 -52.48
N LEU A 501 7.80 23.86 -52.94
CA LEU A 501 8.63 23.75 -54.13
C LEU A 501 7.86 24.10 -55.40
N GLU A 502 6.63 23.60 -55.55
CA GLU A 502 5.75 23.91 -56.69
C GLU A 502 5.36 25.40 -56.71
N ALA A 503 5.09 25.99 -55.54
CA ALA A 503 4.86 27.43 -55.44
C ALA A 503 6.08 28.23 -55.91
N ALA A 504 7.28 27.82 -55.50
CA ALA A 504 8.52 28.47 -55.95
C ALA A 504 8.75 28.29 -57.46
N ALA A 505 8.56 27.08 -57.99
CA ALA A 505 8.70 26.80 -59.42
C ALA A 505 7.69 27.57 -60.30
N ASN A 506 6.50 27.85 -59.78
CA ASN A 506 5.46 28.65 -60.44
C ASN A 506 5.62 30.17 -60.20
N GLY A 507 6.77 30.63 -59.69
CA GLY A 507 7.05 32.06 -59.51
C GLY A 507 6.33 32.73 -58.33
N ARG A 508 5.72 31.96 -57.41
CA ARG A 508 5.08 32.51 -56.20
C ARG A 508 6.12 32.83 -55.15
N GLN A 509 5.85 33.87 -54.35
CA GLN A 509 6.78 34.34 -53.33
C GLN A 509 6.93 33.32 -52.19
N VAL A 510 8.14 32.78 -52.03
CA VAL A 510 8.54 31.85 -50.95
C VAL A 510 9.84 32.39 -50.33
N SER A 511 9.99 32.28 -49.00
CA SER A 511 11.25 32.68 -48.35
C SER A 511 12.36 31.66 -48.61
N LYS A 512 13.60 32.13 -48.71
CA LYS A 512 14.77 31.27 -48.93
C LYS A 512 14.86 30.14 -47.89
N GLU A 513 14.69 30.47 -46.60
CA GLU A 513 14.72 29.50 -45.51
C GLU A 513 13.67 28.40 -45.66
N LYS A 514 12.45 28.76 -46.11
CA LYS A 514 11.36 27.81 -46.29
C LYS A 514 11.60 26.91 -47.51
N LEU A 515 12.18 27.46 -48.58
CA LEU A 515 12.54 26.69 -49.77
C LEU A 515 13.72 25.74 -49.50
N ASP A 516 14.76 26.21 -48.81
CA ASP A 516 15.92 25.40 -48.40
C ASP A 516 15.46 24.22 -47.54
N LEU A 517 14.58 24.46 -46.56
CA LEU A 517 14.02 23.41 -45.72
C LEU A 517 13.19 22.39 -46.52
N ALA A 518 12.35 22.87 -47.43
CA ALA A 518 11.50 22.01 -48.27
C ALA A 518 12.32 21.13 -49.22
N VAL A 519 13.30 21.71 -49.93
CA VAL A 519 14.15 20.98 -50.87
C VAL A 519 15.02 19.96 -50.13
N LYS A 520 15.59 20.34 -48.98
CA LYS A 520 16.37 19.43 -48.15
C LYS A 520 15.54 18.28 -47.61
N PHE A 521 14.33 18.56 -47.13
CA PHE A 521 13.41 17.53 -46.66
C PHE A 521 13.09 16.54 -47.79
N LEU A 522 12.64 17.01 -48.95
CA LEU A 522 12.31 16.15 -50.11
C LEU A 522 13.52 15.34 -50.59
N TYR A 523 14.73 15.93 -50.56
CA TYR A 523 15.95 15.22 -50.93
C TYR A 523 16.26 14.06 -49.96
N GLN A 524 15.91 14.21 -48.68
CA GLN A 524 16.10 13.17 -47.65
C GLN A 524 14.96 12.14 -47.62
N SER A 525 13.72 12.53 -47.91
CA SER A 525 12.54 11.67 -47.77
C SER A 525 12.05 11.03 -49.07
N ASP A 526 12.27 11.64 -50.24
CA ASP A 526 11.81 11.12 -51.54
C ASP A 526 12.97 10.63 -52.42
N PRO A 527 13.12 9.31 -52.62
CA PRO A 527 14.17 8.74 -53.48
C PRO A 527 14.09 9.16 -54.95
N LYS A 528 12.88 9.40 -55.48
CA LYS A 528 12.69 9.86 -56.87
C LYS A 528 13.13 11.30 -57.01
N PHE A 529 12.75 12.15 -56.06
CA PHE A 529 13.20 13.52 -56.01
C PHE A 529 14.73 13.59 -55.91
N ARG A 530 15.33 12.85 -54.97
CA ARG A 530 16.79 12.74 -54.83
C ARG A 530 17.47 12.35 -56.14
N ALA A 531 16.99 11.31 -56.81
CA ALA A 531 17.57 10.85 -58.07
C ALA A 531 17.44 11.91 -59.19
N ALA A 532 16.32 12.63 -59.25
CA ALA A 532 16.12 13.72 -60.20
C ALA A 532 17.07 14.89 -59.93
N VAL A 533 17.22 15.32 -58.68
CA VAL A 533 18.15 16.39 -58.29
C VAL A 533 19.60 16.00 -58.60
N GLN A 534 20.02 14.77 -58.30
CA GLN A 534 21.36 14.27 -58.63
C GLN A 534 21.60 14.23 -60.15
N THR A 535 20.58 13.87 -60.93
CA THR A 535 20.68 13.86 -62.40
C THR A 535 20.81 15.27 -62.97
N LEU A 536 20.12 16.25 -62.39
CA LEU A 536 20.14 17.65 -62.83
C LEU A 536 21.44 18.38 -62.46
N THR A 537 21.98 18.09 -61.27
CA THR A 537 23.16 18.78 -60.72
C THR A 537 24.50 18.14 -61.15
N GLY A 538 24.48 16.86 -61.56
CA GLY A 538 25.66 16.13 -62.02
C GLY A 538 26.64 15.75 -60.90
N ASP A 539 27.48 14.73 -61.16
CA ASP A 539 28.39 14.12 -60.17
C ASP A 539 29.56 15.01 -59.67
N GLN A 540 29.59 16.31 -60.01
CA GLN A 540 30.71 17.22 -59.68
C GLN A 540 30.30 18.58 -59.11
N ALA A 541 29.39 18.60 -58.14
CA ALA A 541 29.11 19.81 -57.36
C ALA A 541 30.02 19.88 -56.11
N GLU A 542 30.73 21.00 -55.91
CA GLU A 542 31.45 21.30 -54.65
C GLU A 542 30.49 21.64 -53.49
N VAL A 543 29.20 21.86 -53.81
CA VAL A 543 28.11 22.24 -52.90
C VAL A 543 27.03 21.14 -52.95
N PRO A 544 26.34 20.83 -51.82
CA PRO A 544 25.28 19.83 -51.82
C PRO A 544 24.23 20.09 -52.93
N PRO A 545 23.86 19.07 -53.73
CA PRO A 545 22.90 19.19 -54.83
C PRO A 545 21.59 19.90 -54.49
N GLU A 546 21.08 19.66 -53.29
CA GLU A 546 19.87 20.25 -52.75
C GLU A 546 20.00 21.76 -52.48
N GLU A 547 21.17 22.25 -52.07
CA GLU A 547 21.45 23.67 -51.82
C GLU A 547 21.68 24.44 -53.12
N LEU A 548 22.21 23.75 -54.13
CA LEU A 548 22.38 24.31 -55.48
C LEU A 548 21.02 24.53 -56.13
N LEU A 549 20.13 23.53 -56.06
CA LEU A 549 18.77 23.60 -56.61
C LEU A 549 17.93 24.70 -55.94
N SER A 550 17.98 24.82 -54.62
CA SER A 550 17.24 25.88 -53.92
C SER A 550 17.76 27.28 -54.29
N SER A 551 19.09 27.42 -54.45
CA SER A 551 19.73 28.67 -54.87
C SER A 551 19.38 29.07 -56.30
N GLU A 552 19.28 28.12 -57.23
CA GLU A 552 18.84 28.35 -58.61
C GLU A 552 17.36 28.75 -58.68
N LEU A 553 16.49 28.05 -57.93
CA LEU A 553 15.07 28.40 -57.86
C LEU A 553 14.84 29.79 -57.25
N MET A 554 15.63 30.19 -56.24
CA MET A 554 15.58 31.54 -55.69
C MET A 554 15.98 32.63 -56.68
N GLN A 555 16.82 32.33 -57.68
CA GLN A 555 17.21 33.27 -58.73
C GLN A 555 16.12 33.45 -59.79
N LEU A 556 15.26 32.44 -59.97
CA LEU A 556 14.11 32.47 -60.89
C LEU A 556 12.88 33.15 -60.26
N LEU A 557 12.85 33.26 -58.93
CA LEU A 557 11.78 33.97 -58.22
C LEU A 557 11.91 35.49 -58.45
N PRO A 558 10.80 36.19 -58.73
CA PRO A 558 10.83 37.63 -58.98
C PRO A 558 11.39 38.34 -57.74
N SER A 559 12.56 38.95 -57.89
CA SER A 559 13.08 39.86 -56.88
C SER A 559 12.05 40.96 -56.67
N SER A 560 11.81 41.35 -55.42
CA SER A 560 10.76 42.32 -55.04
C SER A 560 10.96 43.74 -55.63
N ASN A 561 11.79 43.89 -56.67
CA ASN A 561 12.13 45.13 -57.34
C ASN A 561 12.47 45.02 -58.85
N SER A 562 12.07 43.97 -59.58
CA SER A 562 12.29 43.91 -61.04
C SER A 562 11.00 43.70 -61.83
N GLU A 563 10.55 44.73 -62.53
CA GLU A 563 9.66 44.61 -63.70
C GLU A 563 10.44 43.83 -64.77
N LEU A 564 10.03 42.58 -65.04
CA LEU A 564 10.51 41.79 -66.17
C LEU A 564 9.30 41.36 -67.01
N GLU A 565 9.46 41.47 -68.33
CA GLU A 565 8.44 41.25 -69.37
C GLU A 565 7.99 39.78 -69.43
N GLU A 566 6.71 39.57 -69.78
CA GLU A 566 6.00 38.28 -69.74
C GLU A 566 6.60 37.17 -70.62
N ASP A 567 7.52 37.46 -71.55
CA ASP A 567 8.06 36.47 -72.49
C ASP A 567 9.26 35.66 -71.94
N GLU A 568 9.83 36.02 -70.77
CA GLU A 568 10.89 35.25 -70.08
C GLU A 568 10.43 34.50 -68.82
N ARG A 569 9.14 34.62 -68.42
CA ARG A 569 8.53 33.80 -67.35
C ARG A 569 8.01 32.48 -67.89
#